data_AF-A0A1H3FL03-F1
#
_entry.id   AF-A0A1H3FL03-F1
#
_cell.length_a   1.000
_cell.length_b   1.000
_cell.length_c   1.000
_cell.angle_alpha   90.00
_cell.angle_beta   90.00
_cell.angle_gamma   90.00
#
_symmetry.space_group_name_H-M   'P 1'
#
loop_
_entity.id
_entity.type
_entity.pdbx_description
1 polymer ?
#
loop_
_entity_poly.entity_id
_entity_poly.type
_entity_poly.pdbx_seq_one_letter_code
_entity_poly.pdbx_strand_id
1 'polypeptide(L)'
;MEHAPLWARVVGWLGLAGHAFMLFWYAVSGLVAPSWAIVLLMMVWAGLLAVAVRLLRSRPLLVPLVPIAAAVIWIGALTAGQIWLNWTA
;
A
#
# COMPACT_ATOMS: atom_id res chain seq x y z
N MET A 1 -7.13 -30.44 -7.49
CA MET A 1 -7.23 -28.99 -7.21
C MET A 1 -7.87 -28.86 -5.83
N GLU A 2 -7.08 -28.90 -4.76
CA GLU A 2 -7.63 -28.62 -3.43
C GLU A 2 -8.13 -27.17 -3.41
N HIS A 3 -9.40 -26.98 -3.09
CA HIS A 3 -9.95 -25.65 -2.92
C HIS A 3 -9.20 -24.99 -1.76
N ALA A 4 -8.49 -23.89 -2.04
CA ALA A 4 -7.82 -23.12 -0.99
C ALA A 4 -8.84 -22.86 0.15
N PRO A 5 -8.47 -23.15 1.41
CA PRO A 5 -9.43 -23.18 2.49
C PRO A 5 -10.01 -21.77 2.69
N LEU A 6 -11.29 -21.70 3.07
CA LEU A 6 -12.07 -20.45 3.12
C LEU A 6 -11.37 -19.36 3.95
N TRP A 7 -10.72 -19.73 5.05
CA TRP A 7 -9.96 -18.80 5.89
C TRP A 7 -8.81 -18.11 5.15
N ALA A 8 -8.13 -18.79 4.23
CA ALA A 8 -7.04 -18.19 3.46
C ALA A 8 -7.55 -17.10 2.52
N ARG A 9 -8.77 -17.25 1.98
CA ARG A 9 -9.43 -16.21 1.19
C ARG A 9 -9.84 -15.02 2.05
N VAL A 10 -10.35 -15.26 3.26
CA VAL A 10 -10.68 -14.19 4.23
C VAL A 10 -9.43 -13.37 4.55
N VAL A 11 -8.30 -14.02 4.86
CA VAL A 11 -7.02 -13.35 5.09
C VAL A 11 -6.60 -12.50 3.89
N GLY A 12 -6.76 -13.02 2.68
CA GLY A 12 -6.48 -12.28 1.46
C GLY A 12 -7.34 -11.02 1.31
N TRP A 13 -8.64 -11.13 1.55
CA TRP A 13 -9.55 -9.99 1.50
C TRP A 13 -9.27 -8.95 2.59
N LEU A 14 -8.93 -9.38 3.80
CA LEU A 14 -8.51 -8.48 4.88
C LEU A 14 -7.23 -7.72 4.50
N GLY A 15 -6.26 -8.39 3.89
CA GLY A 15 -5.06 -7.75 3.36
C GLY A 15 -5.36 -6.71 2.29
N LEU A 16 -6.28 -7.02 1.36
CA LEU A 16 -6.70 -6.10 0.31
C LEU A 16 -7.44 -4.88 0.88
N ALA A 17 -8.34 -5.10 1.85
CA ALA A 17 -9.05 -4.02 2.55
C ALA A 17 -8.08 -3.12 3.32
N GLY A 18 -7.08 -3.71 3.98
CA GLY A 18 -6.00 -2.96 4.63
C GLY A 18 -5.20 -2.11 3.64
N HIS A 19 -4.91 -2.62 2.45
CA HIS A 19 -4.24 -1.83 1.40
C HIS A 19 -5.12 -0.69 0.87
N ALA A 20 -6.42 -0.95 0.70
CA ALA A 20 -7.39 0.06 0.30
C ALA A 20 -7.49 1.19 1.35
N PHE A 21 -7.52 0.85 2.63
CA PHE A 21 -7.51 1.83 3.73
C PHE A 21 -6.27 2.74 3.66
N MET A 22 -5.13 2.22 3.21
CA MET A 22 -3.88 2.99 3.10
C MET A 22 -3.94 4.13 2.07
N LEU A 23 -4.93 4.11 1.16
CA LEU A 23 -5.18 5.21 0.24
C LEU A 23 -5.41 6.54 0.97
N PHE A 24 -6.09 6.51 2.13
CA PHE A 24 -6.34 7.70 2.94
C PHE A 24 -5.02 8.41 3.31
N TRP A 25 -4.06 7.68 3.85
CA TRP A 25 -2.77 8.23 4.26
C TRP A 25 -1.99 8.79 3.07
N TYR A 26 -1.97 8.07 1.96
CA TYR A 26 -1.33 8.51 0.73
C TYR A 26 -1.99 9.79 0.17
N ALA A 27 -3.32 9.94 0.27
CA ALA A 27 -4.03 11.12 -0.20
C ALA A 27 -3.78 12.35 0.70
N VAL A 28 -3.85 12.17 2.03
CA VAL A 28 -3.63 13.25 3.01
C VAL A 28 -2.16 13.70 3.05
N SER A 29 -1.24 12.90 2.51
CA SER A 29 0.18 13.28 2.33
C SER A 29 0.35 14.60 1.55
N GLY A 30 -0.62 14.98 0.73
CA GLY A 30 -0.60 16.27 0.02
C GLY A 30 -0.66 17.52 0.90
N LEU A 31 -0.96 17.36 2.19
CA LEU A 31 -0.87 18.46 3.17
C LEU A 31 0.57 18.80 3.55
N VAL A 32 1.51 17.86 3.36
CA VAL A 32 2.90 17.97 3.82
C VAL A 32 3.94 17.75 2.72
N ALA A 33 3.54 17.15 1.60
CA ALA A 33 4.41 16.83 0.47
C ALA A 33 3.99 17.60 -0.80
N PRO A 34 4.95 17.93 -1.69
CA PRO A 34 4.67 18.61 -2.96
C PRO A 34 3.87 17.73 -3.92
N SER A 35 3.13 18.36 -4.85
CA SER A 35 2.19 17.67 -5.75
C SER A 35 2.81 16.54 -6.57
N TRP A 36 4.04 16.71 -7.07
CA TRP A 36 4.73 15.67 -7.82
C TRP A 36 5.00 14.42 -6.98
N ALA A 37 5.29 14.57 -5.68
CA ALA A 37 5.53 13.45 -4.77
C ALA A 37 4.23 12.68 -4.49
N ILE A 38 3.10 13.39 -4.38
CA ILE A 38 1.77 12.76 -4.27
C ILE A 38 1.50 11.90 -5.50
N VAL A 39 1.79 12.39 -6.71
CA VAL A 39 1.60 11.63 -7.95
C VAL A 39 2.42 10.34 -7.92
N LEU A 40 3.69 10.41 -7.50
CA LEU A 40 4.54 9.22 -7.38
C LEU A 40 4.04 8.25 -6.31
N LEU A 41 3.61 8.75 -5.14
CA LEU A 41 3.03 7.93 -4.07
C LEU A 41 1.75 7.24 -4.57
N MET A 42 0.87 7.94 -5.29
CA MET A 42 -0.33 7.35 -5.90
C MET A 42 0.01 6.25 -6.90
N MET A 43 1.03 6.46 -7.73
CA MET A 43 1.50 5.44 -8.68
C MET A 43 2.01 4.19 -7.95
N VAL A 44 2.78 4.37 -6.88
CA VAL A 44 3.24 3.26 -6.03
C VAL A 44 2.07 2.52 -5.41
N TRP A 45 1.12 3.23 -4.81
CA TRP A 45 -0.08 2.63 -4.21
C TRP A 45 -0.89 1.82 -5.24
N ALA A 46 -1.09 2.35 -6.44
CA ALA A 46 -1.80 1.68 -7.51
C ALA A 46 -1.05 0.44 -8.02
N GLY A 47 0.28 0.51 -8.12
CA GLY A 47 1.13 -0.63 -8.42
C GLY A 47 1.00 -1.73 -7.38
N LEU A 48 1.04 -1.37 -6.10
CA LEU A 48 0.83 -2.31 -5.00
C LEU A 48 -0.59 -2.88 -4.98
N LEU A 49 -1.62 -2.09 -5.33
CA LEU A 49 -2.98 -2.60 -5.49
C LEU A 49 -3.05 -3.67 -6.58
N ALA A 50 -2.40 -3.44 -7.72
CA ALA A 50 -2.32 -4.44 -8.78
C ALA A 50 -1.62 -5.72 -8.30
N VAL A 51 -0.56 -5.59 -7.48
CA VAL A 51 0.11 -6.74 -6.84
C VAL A 51 -0.85 -7.46 -5.88
N ALA A 52 -1.57 -6.75 -5.02
CA ALA A 52 -2.54 -7.34 -4.10
C ALA A 52 -3.63 -8.12 -4.84
N VAL A 53 -4.18 -7.57 -5.93
CA VAL A 53 -5.18 -8.25 -6.76
C VAL A 53 -4.61 -9.51 -7.43
N ARG A 54 -3.36 -9.47 -7.90
CA ARG A 54 -2.67 -10.65 -8.46
C ARG A 54 -2.42 -11.72 -7.38
N LEU A 55 -1.99 -11.32 -6.19
CA LEU A 55 -1.76 -12.21 -5.06
C LEU A 55 -3.06 -12.83 -4.53
N LEU A 56 -4.15 -12.07 -4.50
CA LEU A 56 -5.45 -12.58 -4.05
C LEU A 56 -5.92 -13.79 -4.89
N ARG A 57 -5.58 -13.81 -6.19
CA ARG A 57 -5.94 -14.88 -7.12
C ARG A 57 -5.03 -16.11 -7.04
N SER A 58 -3.77 -15.93 -6.63
CA SER A 58 -2.74 -16.97 -6.70
C SER A 58 -2.22 -17.45 -5.34
N ARG A 59 -2.05 -16.52 -4.38
CA ARG A 59 -1.45 -16.72 -3.06
C ARG A 59 -2.07 -15.76 -2.03
N PRO A 60 -3.34 -15.94 -1.64
CA PRO A 60 -4.08 -14.97 -0.84
C PRO A 60 -3.46 -14.72 0.55
N LEU A 61 -2.70 -15.67 1.09
CA LEU A 61 -1.96 -15.50 2.35
C LEU A 61 -0.85 -14.45 2.30
N LEU A 62 -0.39 -14.08 1.11
CA LEU A 62 0.65 -13.05 0.94
C LEU A 62 0.08 -11.65 0.77
N VAL A 63 -1.24 -11.50 0.57
CA VAL A 63 -1.87 -10.18 0.38
C VAL A 63 -1.66 -9.26 1.59
N PRO A 64 -1.69 -9.72 2.86
CA PRO A 64 -1.40 -8.86 4.01
C PRO A 64 0.00 -8.24 4.02
N LEU A 65 0.97 -8.79 3.28
CA LEU A 65 2.28 -8.16 3.14
C LEU A 65 2.24 -6.87 2.32
N VAL A 66 1.23 -6.71 1.46
CA VAL A 66 1.09 -5.53 0.59
C VAL A 66 0.82 -4.24 1.38
N PRO A 67 -0.18 -4.16 2.29
CA PRO A 67 -0.36 -2.96 3.11
C PRO A 67 0.83 -2.68 4.04
N ILE A 68 1.57 -3.71 4.48
CA ILE A 68 2.81 -3.53 5.25
C ILE A 68 3.88 -2.86 4.38
N ALA A 69 4.09 -3.35 3.15
CA ALA A 69 5.00 -2.72 2.20
C ALA A 69 4.57 -1.28 1.86
N ALA A 70 3.27 -1.05 1.69
CA ALA A 70 2.72 0.29 1.46
C ALA A 70 3.02 1.23 2.64
N ALA A 71 2.88 0.77 3.89
CA ALA A 71 3.22 1.53 5.09
C ALA A 71 4.70 1.88 5.14
N VAL A 72 5.58 0.90 4.89
CA VAL A 72 7.03 1.09 4.90
C VAL A 72 7.46 2.10 3.84
N ILE A 73 6.93 1.98 2.62
CA ILE A 73 7.25 2.93 1.54
C ILE A 73 6.74 4.34 1.89
N TRP A 74 5.54 4.44 2.46
CA TRP A 74 4.97 5.73 2.85
C TRP A 74 5.79 6.42 3.94
N ILE A 75 6.10 5.72 5.04
CA ILE A 75 6.96 6.23 6.13
C ILE A 75 8.32 6.63 5.57
N GLY A 76 8.93 5.76 4.76
CA GLY A 76 10.22 5.98 4.15
C GLY A 76 10.24 7.22 3.25
N ALA A 77 9.22 7.40 2.41
CA ALA A 77 9.10 8.54 1.51
C ALA A 77 8.92 9.86 2.26
N LEU A 78 8.05 9.90 3.29
CA LEU A 78 7.87 11.11 4.09
C LEU A 78 9.11 11.47 4.91
N THR A 79 9.75 10.48 5.52
CA THR A 79 11.01 10.66 6.26
C THR A 79 12.12 11.16 5.35
N ALA A 80 12.28 10.55 4.17
CA ALA A 80 13.23 10.95 3.15
C ALA A 80 12.97 12.39 2.67
N GLY A 81 11.70 12.73 2.44
CA GLY A 81 11.27 14.05 2.05
C GLY A 81 11.60 15.12 3.09
N GLN A 82 11.37 14.81 4.37
CA GLN A 82 11.72 15.71 5.48
C GLN A 82 13.23 15.93 5.56
N ILE A 83 14.04 14.84 5.52
CA ILE A 83 15.49 14.90 5.74
C ILE A 83 16.25 15.48 4.54
N TRP A 84 15.89 15.09 3.32
CA TRP A 84 16.67 15.41 2.12
C TRP A 84 16.06 16.52 1.26
N LEU A 85 14.75 16.68 1.31
CA LEU A 85 14.01 17.59 0.42
C LEU A 85 13.30 18.71 1.20
N ASN A 86 13.49 18.77 2.52
CA ASN A 86 12.96 19.78 3.43
C ASN A 86 11.42 19.91 3.37
N TRP A 87 10.71 18.79 3.21
CA TRP A 87 9.25 18.72 3.32
C TRP A 87 8.83 18.91 4.79
N THR A 88 7.61 19.42 5.01
CA THR A 88 7.06 19.67 6.36
C THR A 88 6.23 18.48 6.85
N ALA A 89 6.75 17.26 6.64
CA ALA A 89 6.09 16.02 7.02
C ALA A 89 6.04 15.79 8.54
#